data_AF-A0A1Y1JL89-F1
#
_entry.id   AF-A0A1Y1JL89-F1
#
_cell.length_a   1.000
_cell.length_b   1.000
_cell.length_c   1.000
_cell.angle_alpha   90.00
_cell.angle_beta   90.00
_cell.angle_gamma   90.00
#
_symmetry.space_group_name_H-M   'P 1'
#
loop_
_entity.id
_entity.type
_entity.pdbx_description
1 polymer ?
#
loop_
_entity_poly.entity_id
_entity_poly.type
_entity_poly.pdbx_seq_one_letter_code
_entity_poly.pdbx_strand_id
1 'polypeptide(L)'
;MNAKILSPLFFIVLIEVSLNQRCSGNPKWMKKFKYEDNYWNPHGIGKNNAQSHLRCYFDEINKKNKEKKKKWKVWFDKHKIKIQKELNNVEVKFIKNVEIGWDNFMRETENKWLHYNDDMNKEYKCTLYPEALKWGVIRWIAWFKETGLVCLKQDFHKFMTKYGKEHQTEVKKVLQKWHNVYLNKWCNQPWKLEENYHCKKWENFGSMIDPYYNVKAYQWKCWMERTKLEHKEWVDNLRHAETNFPIWKGWKKRKYDMYKLWLKEYSKQWIANEQWKTWTEERKKHILSKSEQKKPAQKKTVQKKK
;
A
#
# COMPACT_ATOMS: atom_id res chain seq x y z
N MET A 1 7.69 -5.94 -22.91
CA MET A 1 6.59 -4.97 -22.66
C MET A 1 6.73 -4.41 -21.26
N ASN A 2 7.19 -3.17 -21.16
CA ASN A 2 7.43 -2.48 -19.89
C ASN A 2 6.10 -2.10 -19.24
N ALA A 3 5.64 -2.91 -18.29
CA ALA A 3 4.60 -2.48 -17.38
C ALA A 3 5.18 -1.36 -16.52
N LYS A 4 4.85 -0.10 -16.85
CA LYS A 4 5.07 1.05 -15.97
C LYS A 4 4.39 0.71 -14.65
N ILE A 5 5.20 0.36 -13.66
CA ILE A 5 4.78 0.25 -12.27
C ILE A 5 4.23 1.62 -11.91
N LEU A 6 2.91 1.70 -11.68
CA LEU A 6 2.31 2.87 -11.06
C LEU A 6 3.05 3.09 -9.74
N SER A 7 3.81 4.18 -9.72
CA SER A 7 4.77 4.52 -8.68
C SER A 7 4.12 4.54 -7.29
N PRO A 8 4.85 4.15 -6.22
CA PRO A 8 4.47 4.41 -4.83
C PRO A 8 4.05 5.87 -4.54
N LEU A 9 4.43 6.80 -5.41
CA LEU A 9 4.08 8.23 -5.33
C LEU A 9 2.58 8.53 -5.48
N PHE A 10 1.77 7.70 -6.13
CA PHE A 10 0.36 8.04 -6.38
C PHE A 10 -0.51 8.11 -5.12
N PHE A 11 -0.16 7.37 -4.05
CA PHE A 11 -0.89 7.44 -2.79
C PHE A 11 -0.46 8.65 -1.94
N ILE A 12 0.81 9.06 -2.05
CA ILE A 12 1.31 10.31 -1.47
C ILE A 12 0.63 11.50 -2.12
N VAL A 13 0.37 11.48 -3.44
CA VAL A 13 -0.37 12.55 -4.12
C VAL A 13 -1.85 12.58 -3.70
N LEU A 14 -2.52 11.44 -3.49
CA LEU A 14 -3.92 11.43 -3.02
C LEU A 14 -4.06 11.84 -1.55
N ILE A 15 -3.08 11.46 -0.73
CA ILE A 15 -2.94 11.99 0.62
C ILE A 15 -2.67 13.50 0.46
N GLU A 16 -1.60 13.98 -0.17
CA GLU A 16 -1.27 15.42 -0.38
C GLU A 16 -2.42 16.27 -0.95
N VAL A 17 -3.18 15.77 -1.93
CA VAL A 17 -4.35 16.44 -2.52
C VAL A 17 -5.53 16.48 -1.55
N SER A 18 -5.68 15.47 -0.67
CA SER A 18 -6.60 15.51 0.48
C SER A 18 -6.01 16.26 1.70
N LEU A 19 -4.68 16.44 1.79
CA LEU A 19 -3.93 17.03 2.91
C LEU A 19 -3.88 18.57 2.87
N ASN A 20 -4.31 19.22 1.79
CA ASN A 20 -4.57 20.66 1.83
C ASN A 20 -5.71 21.02 2.81
N GLN A 21 -6.44 20.03 3.34
CA GLN A 21 -7.28 20.17 4.53
C GLN A 21 -6.41 20.24 5.81
N ARG A 22 -5.70 21.35 6.01
CA ARG A 22 -5.08 21.70 7.31
C ARG A 22 -6.15 21.70 8.40
N CYS A 23 -6.25 20.64 9.23
CA CYS A 23 -7.17 20.52 10.38
C CYS A 23 -8.41 21.44 10.25
N SER A 24 -9.12 21.33 9.12
CA SER A 24 -10.04 22.38 8.64
C SER A 24 -11.50 22.03 8.91
N GLY A 25 -11.74 21.19 9.91
CA GLY A 25 -13.09 20.96 10.40
C GLY A 25 -13.73 22.30 10.71
N ASN A 26 -14.85 22.59 10.06
CA ASN A 26 -15.72 23.72 10.36
C ASN A 26 -16.88 23.19 11.21
N PRO A 27 -16.71 23.08 12.54
CA PRO A 27 -17.74 22.50 13.38
C PRO A 27 -18.99 23.38 13.43
N LYS A 28 -20.16 22.73 13.35
CA LYS A 28 -21.49 23.37 13.41
C LYS A 28 -21.72 24.24 14.67
N TRP A 29 -20.93 24.08 15.73
CA TRP A 29 -20.98 24.92 16.93
C TRP A 29 -20.35 26.31 16.76
N MET A 30 -19.64 26.58 15.65
CA MET A 30 -19.06 27.91 15.34
C MET A 30 -20.09 29.02 15.12
N LYS A 31 -21.37 28.72 14.90
CA LYS A 31 -22.42 29.76 14.75
C LYS A 31 -22.68 30.55 16.04
N LYS A 32 -22.17 30.10 17.19
CA LYS A 32 -22.40 30.73 18.51
C LYS A 32 -21.20 31.51 19.05
N PHE A 33 -20.05 31.52 18.37
CA PHE A 33 -18.86 32.22 18.86
C PHE A 33 -18.74 33.61 18.22
N LYS A 34 -18.88 34.67 19.01
CA LYS A 34 -18.54 36.02 18.56
C LYS A 34 -17.04 36.23 18.68
N TYR A 35 -16.49 37.04 17.78
CA TYR A 35 -15.07 37.40 17.76
C TYR A 35 -14.58 38.03 19.07
N GLU A 36 -15.50 38.63 19.82
CA GLU A 36 -15.28 39.31 21.09
C GLU A 36 -15.15 38.36 22.29
N ASP A 37 -15.60 37.10 22.17
CA ASP A 37 -15.77 36.23 23.33
C ASP A 37 -14.45 35.62 23.86
N ASN A 38 -13.35 35.68 23.08
CA ASN A 38 -12.07 35.07 23.44
C ASN A 38 -10.88 36.04 23.53
N TYR A 39 -11.10 37.35 23.40
CA TYR A 39 -10.04 38.34 23.62
C TYR A 39 -10.29 39.09 24.91
N TRP A 40 -9.32 38.98 25.82
CA TRP A 40 -9.32 39.67 27.10
C TRP A 40 -9.41 41.19 26.86
N ASN A 41 -10.45 41.82 27.45
CA ASN A 41 -10.75 43.25 27.36
C ASN A 41 -9.95 44.02 28.43
N PRO A 42 -9.00 44.91 28.06
CA PRO A 42 -8.17 45.62 29.03
C PRO A 42 -8.86 46.94 29.39
N HIS A 43 -10.02 46.89 30.04
CA HIS A 43 -10.54 48.10 30.66
C HIS A 43 -9.73 48.40 31.93
N GLY A 44 -8.69 49.21 31.72
CA GLY A 44 -7.90 49.85 32.76
C GLY A 44 -6.47 49.33 32.79
N ILE A 45 -5.51 50.09 32.23
CA ILE A 45 -4.14 50.26 32.73
C ILE A 45 -3.44 51.34 31.86
N GLY A 46 -2.72 52.26 32.53
CA GLY A 46 -2.12 53.47 31.96
C GLY A 46 -0.87 53.27 31.08
N LYS A 47 -0.55 54.33 30.33
CA LYS A 47 0.38 54.37 29.17
C LYS A 47 1.87 54.13 29.45
N ASN A 48 2.33 53.98 30.71
CA ASN A 48 3.76 53.97 31.03
C ASN A 48 4.44 52.59 31.10
N ASN A 49 3.76 51.49 30.76
CA ASN A 49 4.32 50.11 30.83
C ASN A 49 4.23 49.29 29.52
N ALA A 50 3.93 49.91 28.38
CA ALA A 50 3.58 49.19 27.14
C ALA A 50 4.64 48.16 26.67
N GLN A 51 5.94 48.44 26.85
CA GLN A 51 7.02 47.51 26.48
C GLN A 51 7.15 46.30 27.41
N SER A 52 6.93 46.45 28.73
CA SER A 52 6.93 45.31 29.66
C SER A 52 5.71 44.41 29.43
N HIS A 53 4.56 45.02 29.08
CA HIS A 53 3.33 44.29 28.76
C HIS A 53 3.44 43.46 27.48
N LEU A 54 4.01 44.01 26.39
CA LEU A 54 4.25 43.24 25.14
C LEU A 54 5.14 42.01 25.37
N ARG A 55 6.17 42.15 26.22
CA ARG A 55 7.04 41.03 26.59
C ARG A 55 6.29 39.92 27.33
N CYS A 56 5.43 40.29 28.29
CA CYS A 56 4.56 39.32 28.98
C CYS A 56 3.66 38.55 27.99
N TYR A 57 3.09 39.22 26.99
CA TYR A 57 2.27 38.55 25.97
C TYR A 57 3.06 37.56 25.12
N PHE A 58 4.28 37.91 24.69
CA PHE A 58 5.14 36.98 23.96
C PHE A 58 5.56 35.78 24.81
N ASP A 59 5.88 35.99 26.08
CA ASP A 59 6.26 34.93 27.01
C ASP A 59 5.09 33.96 27.26
N GLU A 60 3.86 34.45 27.38
CA GLU A 60 2.67 33.61 27.48
C GLU A 60 2.42 32.78 26.23
N ILE A 61 2.53 33.37 25.03
CA ILE A 61 2.41 32.65 23.76
C ILE A 61 3.47 31.55 23.69
N ASN A 62 4.71 31.86 24.08
CA ASN A 62 5.81 30.91 24.10
C ASN A 62 5.57 29.76 25.07
N LYS A 63 5.09 30.05 26.28
CA LYS A 63 4.73 29.04 27.29
C LYS A 63 3.63 28.12 26.78
N LYS A 64 2.53 28.68 26.27
CA LYS A 64 1.41 27.91 25.69
C LYS A 64 1.86 27.05 24.51
N ASN A 65 2.73 27.57 23.64
CA ASN A 65 3.27 26.81 22.51
C ASN A 65 4.19 25.67 22.95
N LYS A 66 5.02 25.87 23.98
CA LYS A 66 5.84 24.78 24.56
C LYS A 66 4.95 23.67 25.12
N GLU A 67 3.87 24.01 25.83
CA GLU A 67 2.91 23.04 26.35
C GLU A 67 2.21 22.25 25.23
N LYS A 68 1.76 22.94 24.16
CA LYS A 68 1.15 22.30 22.98
C LYS A 68 2.12 21.34 22.28
N LYS A 69 3.40 21.72 22.12
CA LYS A 69 4.45 20.84 21.58
C LYS A 69 4.66 19.60 22.46
N LYS A 70 4.64 19.74 23.79
CA LYS A 70 4.71 18.59 24.71
C LYS A 70 3.51 17.66 24.55
N LYS A 71 2.29 18.21 24.48
CA LYS A 71 1.07 17.43 24.23
C LYS A 71 1.13 16.66 22.91
N TRP A 72 1.64 17.31 21.85
CA TRP A 72 1.87 16.65 20.56
C TRP A 72 2.81 15.47 20.70
N LYS A 73 3.99 15.67 21.30
CA LYS A 73 5.01 14.62 21.41
C LYS A 73 4.48 13.40 22.17
N VAL A 74 3.83 13.62 23.32
CA VAL A 74 3.20 12.53 24.09
C VAL A 74 2.13 11.80 23.28
N TRP A 75 1.29 12.53 22.55
CA TRP A 75 0.25 11.93 21.72
C TRP A 75 0.86 11.14 20.55
N PHE A 76 1.82 11.74 19.86
CA PHE A 76 2.51 11.17 18.71
C PHE A 76 3.25 9.89 19.06
N ASP A 77 4.10 9.92 20.10
CA ASP A 77 4.89 8.76 20.53
C ASP A 77 4.00 7.56 20.90
N LYS A 78 2.90 7.84 21.63
CA LYS A 78 1.89 6.83 21.97
C LYS A 78 1.26 6.20 20.73
N HIS A 79 0.98 6.98 19.69
CA HIS A 79 0.33 6.48 18.47
C HIS A 79 1.33 5.81 17.54
N LYS A 80 2.57 6.29 17.47
CA LYS A 80 3.67 5.66 16.73
C LYS A 80 3.89 4.21 17.15
N ILE A 81 3.94 3.94 18.46
CA ILE A 81 4.06 2.57 18.99
C ILE A 81 2.87 1.70 18.58
N LYS A 82 1.65 2.25 18.64
CA LYS A 82 0.43 1.51 18.27
C LYS A 82 0.37 1.19 16.78
N ILE A 83 0.77 2.13 15.93
CA ILE A 83 0.88 1.93 14.48
C ILE A 83 1.83 0.78 14.19
N GLN A 84 3.04 0.81 14.78
CA GLN A 84 4.02 -0.24 14.57
C GLN A 84 3.50 -1.62 15.01
N LYS A 85 2.85 -1.68 16.18
CA LYS A 85 2.27 -2.94 16.69
C LYS A 85 1.19 -3.47 15.76
N GLU A 86 0.31 -2.62 15.24
CA GLU A 86 -0.76 -3.03 14.32
C GLU A 86 -0.20 -3.49 12.97
N LEU A 87 0.79 -2.79 12.42
CA LEU A 87 1.47 -3.20 11.19
C LEU A 87 2.16 -4.54 11.34
N ASN A 88 2.90 -4.76 12.44
CA ASN A 88 3.55 -6.05 12.71
C ASN A 88 2.52 -7.19 12.79
N ASN A 89 1.37 -6.95 13.44
CA ASN A 89 0.30 -7.95 13.51
C ASN A 89 -0.29 -8.26 12.13
N VAL A 90 -0.46 -7.25 11.28
CA VAL A 90 -0.93 -7.42 9.90
C VAL A 90 0.11 -8.18 9.07
N GLU A 91 1.40 -7.87 9.18
CA GLU A 91 2.48 -8.61 8.50
C GLU A 91 2.48 -10.09 8.90
N VAL A 92 2.40 -10.40 10.19
CA VAL A 92 2.41 -11.79 10.68
C VAL A 92 1.21 -12.57 10.15
N LYS A 93 0.01 -11.98 10.20
CA LYS A 93 -1.20 -12.62 9.65
C LYS A 93 -1.12 -12.80 8.15
N PHE A 94 -0.64 -11.78 7.44
CA PHE A 94 -0.47 -11.82 6.00
C PHE A 94 0.49 -12.94 5.60
N ILE A 95 1.66 -13.02 6.23
CA ILE A 95 2.66 -14.07 5.94
C ILE A 95 2.07 -15.47 6.16
N LYS A 96 1.32 -15.72 7.24
CA LYS A 96 0.67 -17.02 7.45
C LYS A 96 -0.26 -17.40 6.29
N ASN A 97 -1.02 -16.45 5.76
CA ASN A 97 -1.90 -16.71 4.62
C ASN A 97 -1.12 -16.92 3.33
N VAL A 98 -0.03 -16.17 3.13
CA VAL A 98 0.81 -16.33 1.93
C VAL A 98 1.59 -17.64 1.96
N GLU A 99 1.95 -18.18 3.12
CA GLU A 99 2.55 -19.52 3.22
C GLU A 99 1.62 -20.61 2.67
N ILE A 100 0.32 -20.55 2.98
CA ILE A 100 -0.66 -21.48 2.39
C ILE A 100 -0.73 -21.29 0.87
N GLY A 101 -0.72 -20.04 0.41
CA GLY A 101 -0.68 -19.72 -1.02
C GLY A 101 0.59 -20.24 -1.70
N TRP A 102 1.72 -20.21 -1.00
CA TRP A 102 3.01 -20.69 -1.47
C TRP A 102 3.00 -22.21 -1.70
N ASP A 103 2.50 -22.98 -0.73
CA ASP A 103 2.44 -24.44 -0.85
C ASP A 103 1.52 -24.87 -2.00
N ASN A 104 0.37 -24.22 -2.13
CA ASN A 104 -0.54 -24.44 -3.27
C ASN A 104 0.13 -24.09 -4.59
N PHE A 105 0.81 -22.94 -4.67
CA PHE A 105 1.52 -22.51 -5.87
C PHE A 105 2.60 -23.52 -6.29
N MET A 106 3.40 -24.02 -5.35
CA MET A 106 4.46 -24.99 -5.65
C MET A 106 3.87 -26.29 -6.20
N ARG A 107 2.85 -26.84 -5.53
CA ARG A 107 2.17 -28.07 -5.96
C ARG A 107 1.50 -27.92 -7.33
N GLU A 108 0.79 -26.82 -7.55
CA GLU A 108 0.13 -26.53 -8.84
C GLU A 108 1.17 -26.37 -9.95
N THR A 109 2.28 -25.69 -9.68
CA THR A 109 3.37 -25.50 -10.64
C THR A 109 4.02 -26.84 -11.00
N GLU A 110 4.34 -27.67 -10.02
CA GLU A 110 4.90 -29.01 -10.26
C GLU A 110 3.96 -29.86 -11.11
N ASN A 111 2.70 -30.01 -10.67
CA ASN A 111 1.72 -30.81 -11.39
C ASN A 111 1.51 -30.32 -12.83
N LYS A 112 1.39 -29.00 -13.00
CA LYS A 112 1.21 -28.38 -14.32
C LYS A 112 2.35 -28.70 -15.29
N TRP A 113 3.58 -28.78 -14.79
CA TRP A 113 4.76 -29.01 -15.62
C TRP A 113 5.17 -30.48 -15.75
N LEU A 114 4.60 -31.36 -14.93
CA LEU A 114 4.72 -32.81 -15.10
C LEU A 114 3.75 -33.35 -16.17
N HIS A 115 2.61 -32.70 -16.39
CA HIS A 115 1.60 -33.16 -17.35
C HIS A 115 1.49 -32.25 -18.58
N TYR A 116 0.96 -32.80 -19.67
CA TYR A 116 0.62 -32.04 -20.85
C TYR A 116 -0.47 -31.00 -20.52
N ASN A 117 -0.15 -29.73 -20.81
CA ASN A 117 -1.08 -28.61 -20.68
C ASN A 117 -1.42 -28.06 -22.07
N ASP A 118 -2.70 -28.14 -22.47
CA ASP A 118 -3.16 -27.67 -23.78
C ASP A 118 -3.22 -26.15 -23.90
N ASP A 119 -3.22 -25.43 -22.78
CA ASP A 119 -3.22 -23.97 -22.69
C ASP A 119 -1.80 -23.35 -22.71
N MET A 120 -0.73 -24.14 -22.84
CA MET A 120 0.66 -23.64 -22.85
C MET A 120 0.90 -22.52 -23.87
N ASN A 121 0.30 -22.62 -25.05
CA ASN A 121 0.42 -21.58 -26.08
C ASN A 121 -0.30 -20.29 -25.66
N LYS A 122 -1.47 -20.40 -25.04
CA LYS A 122 -2.25 -19.24 -24.59
C LYS A 122 -1.58 -18.55 -23.40
N GLU A 123 -1.06 -19.31 -22.45
CA GLU A 123 -0.50 -18.81 -21.20
C GLU A 123 0.92 -18.23 -21.35
N TYR A 124 1.74 -18.85 -22.20
CA TYR A 124 3.16 -18.52 -22.33
C TYR A 124 3.57 -18.06 -23.74
N LYS A 125 2.64 -18.07 -24.71
CA LYS A 125 2.93 -17.80 -26.14
C LYS A 125 4.02 -18.72 -26.70
N CYS A 126 4.06 -19.95 -26.19
CA CYS A 126 5.02 -20.97 -26.59
C CYS A 126 4.33 -21.98 -27.52
N THR A 127 4.63 -21.91 -28.81
CA THR A 127 4.18 -22.89 -29.82
C THR A 127 5.08 -24.12 -29.77
N LEU A 128 4.80 -25.03 -28.84
CA LEU A 128 5.56 -26.26 -28.68
C LEU A 128 5.20 -27.30 -29.76
N TYR A 129 3.89 -27.50 -29.98
CA TYR A 129 3.37 -28.45 -30.95
C TYR A 129 2.85 -27.73 -32.20
N PRO A 130 2.98 -28.32 -33.40
CA PRO A 130 3.36 -29.73 -33.67
C PRO A 130 4.86 -30.01 -33.77
N GLU A 131 5.72 -28.99 -33.81
CA GLU A 131 7.16 -29.11 -34.10
C GLU A 131 7.88 -30.07 -33.15
N ALA A 132 7.51 -30.05 -31.86
CA ALA A 132 8.10 -30.91 -30.84
C ALA A 132 7.90 -32.42 -31.07
N LEU A 133 6.97 -32.82 -31.94
CA LEU A 133 6.80 -34.24 -32.32
C LEU A 133 8.01 -34.80 -33.08
N LYS A 134 8.80 -33.93 -33.73
CA LYS A 134 9.99 -34.32 -34.50
C LYS A 134 11.29 -34.10 -33.72
N TRP A 135 11.20 -33.64 -32.47
CA TRP A 135 12.37 -33.31 -31.68
C TRP A 135 12.99 -34.56 -31.07
N GLY A 136 14.31 -34.70 -31.24
CA GLY A 136 15.11 -35.61 -30.43
C GLY A 136 15.38 -35.05 -29.03
N VAL A 137 15.96 -35.88 -28.17
CA VAL A 137 16.28 -35.57 -26.77
C VAL A 137 17.02 -34.24 -26.60
N ILE A 138 18.04 -33.98 -27.43
CA ILE A 138 18.84 -32.76 -27.36
C ILE A 138 17.99 -31.50 -27.54
N ARG A 139 17.04 -31.51 -28.48
CA ARG A 139 16.14 -30.37 -28.74
C ARG A 139 15.15 -30.15 -27.59
N TRP A 140 14.62 -31.23 -27.00
CA TRP A 140 13.76 -31.13 -25.82
C TRP A 140 14.47 -30.52 -24.62
N ILE A 141 15.70 -30.95 -24.35
CA ILE A 141 16.53 -30.40 -23.28
C ILE A 141 16.84 -28.92 -23.53
N ALA A 142 17.23 -28.56 -24.76
CA ALA A 142 17.51 -27.18 -25.13
C ALA A 142 16.27 -26.29 -24.94
N TRP A 143 15.13 -26.72 -25.48
CA TRP A 143 13.86 -25.99 -25.33
C TRP A 143 13.46 -25.80 -23.87
N PHE A 144 13.56 -26.84 -23.04
CA PHE A 144 13.19 -26.72 -21.63
C PHE A 144 14.08 -25.72 -20.90
N LYS A 145 15.40 -25.76 -21.14
CA LYS A 145 16.36 -24.82 -20.55
C LYS A 145 16.13 -23.37 -20.98
N GLU A 146 15.84 -23.14 -22.26
CA GLU A 146 15.70 -21.79 -22.83
C GLU A 146 14.31 -21.20 -22.59
N THR A 147 13.27 -22.00 -22.78
CA THR A 147 11.87 -21.53 -22.78
C THR A 147 11.12 -22.03 -21.56
N GLY A 148 11.23 -23.31 -21.22
CA GLY A 148 10.54 -23.90 -20.06
C GLY A 148 10.88 -23.18 -18.75
N LEU A 149 12.17 -22.99 -18.48
CA LEU A 149 12.63 -22.27 -17.29
C LEU A 149 12.22 -20.80 -17.25
N VAL A 150 12.11 -20.15 -18.41
CA VAL A 150 11.61 -18.77 -18.49
C VAL A 150 10.15 -18.71 -18.09
N CYS A 151 9.33 -19.64 -18.56
CA CYS A 151 7.91 -19.73 -18.22
C CYS A 151 7.71 -19.98 -16.71
N LEU A 152 8.45 -20.92 -16.12
CA LEU A 152 8.45 -21.17 -14.67
C LEU A 152 8.82 -19.91 -13.86
N LYS A 153 9.90 -19.21 -14.26
CA LYS A 153 10.29 -17.94 -13.64
C LYS A 153 9.22 -16.87 -13.77
N GLN A 154 8.50 -16.82 -14.89
CA GLN A 154 7.39 -15.87 -15.07
C GLN A 154 6.23 -16.15 -14.11
N ASP A 155 5.88 -17.42 -13.88
CA ASP A 155 4.80 -17.76 -12.95
C ASP A 155 5.16 -17.42 -11.51
N PHE A 156 6.39 -17.71 -11.10
CA PHE A 156 6.89 -17.27 -9.81
C PHE A 156 6.89 -15.73 -9.68
N HIS A 157 7.28 -15.01 -10.74
CA HIS A 157 7.20 -13.55 -10.74
C HIS A 157 5.75 -13.04 -10.61
N LYS A 158 4.79 -13.67 -11.30
CA LYS A 158 3.36 -13.35 -11.18
C LYS A 158 2.87 -13.58 -9.76
N PHE A 159 3.22 -14.72 -9.15
CA PHE A 159 2.89 -15.05 -7.77
C PHE A 159 3.42 -13.98 -6.81
N MET A 160 4.72 -13.68 -6.86
CA MET A 160 5.36 -12.69 -5.98
C MET A 160 4.78 -11.28 -6.20
N THR A 161 4.44 -10.93 -7.43
CA THR A 161 3.83 -9.63 -7.76
C THR A 161 2.42 -9.51 -7.20
N LYS A 162 1.60 -10.56 -7.32
CA LYS A 162 0.24 -10.61 -6.77
C LYS A 162 0.26 -10.38 -5.26
N TYR A 163 1.01 -11.21 -4.52
CA TYR A 163 1.09 -11.09 -3.07
C TYR A 163 1.80 -9.81 -2.61
N GLY A 164 2.74 -9.27 -3.40
CA GLY A 164 3.32 -7.95 -3.16
C GLY A 164 2.29 -6.82 -3.19
N LYS A 165 1.35 -6.86 -4.13
CA LYS A 165 0.26 -5.88 -4.24
C LYS A 165 -0.76 -6.03 -3.10
N GLU A 166 -1.13 -7.26 -2.77
CA GLU A 166 -2.03 -7.56 -1.66
C GLU A 166 -1.44 -7.09 -0.32
N HIS A 167 -0.16 -7.39 -0.06
CA HIS A 167 0.56 -6.89 1.11
C HIS A 167 0.50 -5.37 1.22
N GLN A 168 0.85 -4.66 0.12
CA GLN A 168 0.81 -3.20 0.09
C GLN A 168 -0.60 -2.65 0.37
N THR A 169 -1.63 -3.37 -0.07
CA THR A 169 -3.03 -2.98 0.13
C THR A 169 -3.43 -3.09 1.60
N GLU A 170 -3.05 -4.19 2.28
CA GLU A 170 -3.31 -4.37 3.71
C GLU A 170 -2.58 -3.33 4.57
N VAL A 171 -1.32 -3.04 4.24
CA VAL A 171 -0.56 -1.95 4.88
C VAL A 171 -1.28 -0.61 4.71
N LYS A 172 -1.72 -0.28 3.49
CA LYS A 172 -2.39 1.00 3.20
C LYS A 172 -3.67 1.16 4.00
N LYS A 173 -4.47 0.10 4.17
CA LYS A 173 -5.68 0.13 5.01
C LYS A 173 -5.35 0.54 6.45
N VAL A 174 -4.28 -0.02 7.03
CA VAL A 174 -3.82 0.34 8.39
C VAL A 174 -3.38 1.79 8.44
N LEU A 175 -2.54 2.25 7.51
CA LEU A 175 -2.04 3.61 7.50
C LEU A 175 -3.16 4.65 7.31
N GLN A 176 -4.14 4.37 6.45
CA GLN A 176 -5.30 5.21 6.23
C GLN A 176 -6.18 5.29 7.49
N LYS A 177 -6.42 4.16 8.16
CA LYS A 177 -7.11 4.13 9.46
C LYS A 177 -6.43 5.05 10.48
N TRP A 178 -5.10 4.97 10.59
CA TRP A 178 -4.37 5.82 11.53
C TRP A 178 -4.37 7.29 11.12
N HIS A 179 -4.29 7.58 9.82
CA HIS A 179 -4.44 8.95 9.34
C HIS A 179 -5.80 9.55 9.74
N ASN A 180 -6.88 8.77 9.63
CA ASN A 180 -8.20 9.18 10.12
C ASN A 180 -8.22 9.39 11.64
N VAL A 181 -7.48 8.59 12.42
CA VAL A 181 -7.32 8.83 13.87
C VAL A 181 -6.62 10.16 14.15
N TYR A 182 -5.60 10.51 13.37
CA TYR A 182 -4.95 11.82 13.48
C TYR A 182 -5.92 12.97 13.19
N LEU A 183 -6.68 12.90 12.09
CA LEU A 183 -7.68 13.92 11.76
C LEU A 183 -8.75 14.03 12.85
N ASN A 184 -9.30 12.90 13.28
CA ASN A 184 -10.45 12.89 14.18
C ASN A 184 -10.10 13.09 15.66
N LYS A 185 -8.90 12.71 16.11
CA LYS A 185 -8.51 12.79 17.53
C LYS A 185 -7.48 13.85 17.85
N TRP A 186 -6.61 14.21 16.90
CA TRP A 186 -5.61 15.25 17.11
C TRP A 186 -6.05 16.58 16.51
N CYS A 187 -6.42 16.61 15.23
CA CYS A 187 -6.85 17.86 14.58
C CYS A 187 -8.16 18.42 15.16
N ASN A 188 -9.09 17.56 15.59
CA ASN A 188 -10.39 17.96 16.11
C ASN A 188 -10.42 18.21 17.63
N GLN A 189 -9.27 18.40 18.28
CA GLN A 189 -9.29 18.79 19.70
C GLN A 189 -9.88 20.19 19.87
N PRO A 190 -10.72 20.44 20.90
CA PRO A 190 -11.41 21.73 21.07
C PRO A 190 -10.49 22.94 21.00
N TRP A 191 -9.40 22.94 21.79
CA TRP A 191 -8.43 24.04 21.82
C TRP A 191 -7.73 24.26 20.47
N LYS A 192 -7.58 23.22 19.65
CA LYS A 192 -6.92 23.30 18.36
C LYS A 192 -7.87 23.83 17.29
N LEU A 193 -9.15 23.44 17.34
CA LEU A 193 -10.20 24.00 16.47
C LEU A 193 -10.39 25.50 16.73
N GLU A 194 -10.43 25.89 18.00
CA GLU A 194 -10.51 27.29 18.41
C GLU A 194 -9.30 28.10 17.91
N GLU A 195 -8.08 27.63 18.17
CA GLU A 195 -6.86 28.29 17.73
C GLU A 195 -6.78 28.37 16.19
N ASN A 196 -7.16 27.29 15.49
CA ASN A 196 -7.21 27.27 14.02
C ASN A 196 -8.18 28.32 13.48
N TYR A 197 -9.35 28.48 14.10
CA TYR A 197 -10.33 29.49 13.71
C TYR A 197 -9.73 30.90 13.82
N HIS A 198 -9.16 31.23 14.99
CA HIS A 198 -8.60 32.54 15.24
C HIS A 198 -7.39 32.84 14.34
N CYS A 199 -6.48 31.89 14.18
CA CYS A 199 -5.29 32.09 13.36
C CYS A 199 -5.62 32.17 11.86
N LYS A 200 -6.57 31.37 11.35
CA LYS A 200 -7.02 31.48 9.94
C LYS A 200 -7.79 32.78 9.69
N LYS A 201 -8.59 33.25 10.66
CA LYS A 201 -9.25 34.54 10.55
C LYS A 201 -8.21 35.67 10.49
N TRP A 202 -7.17 35.60 11.32
CA TRP A 202 -6.06 36.55 11.28
C TRP A 202 -5.26 36.50 9.97
N GLU A 203 -5.05 35.31 9.40
CA GLU A 203 -4.39 35.14 8.08
C GLU A 203 -5.11 35.91 6.98
N ASN A 204 -6.45 35.99 7.02
CA ASN A 204 -7.26 36.65 6.00
C ASN A 204 -7.58 38.13 6.29
N PHE A 205 -7.68 38.52 7.56
CA PHE A 205 -8.21 39.82 7.98
C PHE A 205 -7.32 40.59 8.96
N GLY A 206 -6.09 40.13 9.20
CA GLY A 206 -5.14 40.82 10.08
C GLY A 206 -4.82 42.22 9.56
N SER A 207 -4.99 43.23 10.41
CA SER A 207 -4.75 44.64 10.05
C SER A 207 -3.63 45.23 10.90
N MET A 208 -2.71 45.96 10.26
CA MET A 208 -1.61 46.67 10.95
C MET A 208 -2.11 47.79 11.87
N ILE A 209 -3.37 48.22 11.71
CA ILE A 209 -4.01 49.23 12.57
C ILE A 209 -4.39 48.63 13.94
N ASP A 210 -4.42 47.29 14.07
CA ASP A 210 -4.67 46.61 15.34
C ASP A 210 -3.57 46.94 16.37
N PRO A 211 -3.90 47.49 17.55
CA PRO A 211 -2.91 47.80 18.59
C PRO A 211 -2.07 46.60 19.04
N TYR A 212 -2.56 45.38 18.81
CA TYR A 212 -1.90 44.12 19.15
C TYR A 212 -1.38 43.36 17.92
N TYR A 213 -1.25 44.03 16.77
CA TYR A 213 -0.80 43.41 15.52
C TYR A 213 0.44 42.54 15.70
N ASN A 214 1.49 43.07 16.34
CA ASN A 214 2.75 42.35 16.53
C ASN A 214 2.59 41.05 17.35
N VAL A 215 1.72 41.08 18.38
CA VAL A 215 1.44 39.92 19.23
C VAL A 215 0.65 38.87 18.45
N LYS A 216 -0.39 39.29 17.72
CA LYS A 216 -1.24 38.40 16.92
C LYS A 216 -0.49 37.81 15.72
N ALA A 217 0.36 38.59 15.06
CA ALA A 217 1.25 38.13 14.00
C ALA A 217 2.24 37.09 14.51
N TYR A 218 2.82 37.30 15.70
CA TYR A 218 3.70 36.32 16.33
C TYR A 218 2.96 35.03 16.70
N GLN A 219 1.77 35.13 17.31
CA GLN A 219 0.93 33.98 17.63
C GLN A 219 0.59 33.16 16.39
N TRP A 220 0.16 33.82 15.31
CA TRP A 220 -0.12 33.20 14.02
C TRP A 220 1.11 32.49 13.47
N LYS A 221 2.29 33.13 13.47
CA LYS A 221 3.54 32.53 12.99
C LYS A 221 3.87 31.26 13.78
N CYS A 222 3.81 31.31 15.11
CA CYS A 222 4.07 30.14 15.95
C CYS A 222 3.05 29.01 15.71
N TRP A 223 1.77 29.35 15.53
CA TRP A 223 0.74 28.37 15.20
C TRP A 223 0.99 27.70 13.85
N MET A 224 1.33 28.49 12.83
CA MET A 224 1.59 28.02 11.47
C MET A 224 2.80 27.07 11.45
N GLU A 225 3.91 27.49 12.04
CA GLU A 225 5.12 26.67 12.15
C GLU A 225 4.85 25.36 12.89
N ARG A 226 4.18 25.42 14.05
CA ARG A 226 3.86 24.23 14.83
C ARG A 226 2.96 23.28 14.05
N THR A 227 1.88 23.76 13.46
CA THR A 227 0.93 22.92 12.72
C THR A 227 1.61 22.26 11.51
N LYS A 228 2.48 22.99 10.81
CA LYS A 228 3.30 22.46 9.71
C LYS A 228 4.23 21.35 10.19
N LEU A 229 4.94 21.55 11.30
CA LEU A 229 5.87 20.57 11.86
C LEU A 229 5.16 19.31 12.35
N GLU A 230 4.06 19.45 13.11
CA GLU A 230 3.25 18.33 13.59
C GLU A 230 2.75 17.49 12.40
N HIS A 231 2.24 18.15 11.37
CA HIS A 231 1.76 17.47 10.17
C HIS A 231 2.87 16.73 9.42
N LYS A 232 4.02 17.40 9.22
CA LYS A 232 5.18 16.81 8.57
C LYS A 232 5.66 15.57 9.34
N GLU A 233 5.82 15.68 10.65
CA GLU A 233 6.27 14.57 11.50
C GLU A 233 5.30 13.37 11.43
N TRP A 234 3.99 13.64 11.38
CA TRP A 234 2.98 12.61 11.18
C TRP A 234 3.11 11.90 9.82
N VAL A 235 3.19 12.67 8.74
CA VAL A 235 3.29 12.13 7.37
C VAL A 235 4.59 11.36 7.17
N ASP A 236 5.71 11.90 7.66
CA ASP A 236 7.02 11.25 7.58
C ASP A 236 7.02 9.92 8.34
N ASN A 237 6.36 9.86 9.51
CA ASN A 237 6.19 8.60 10.25
C ASN A 237 5.38 7.56 9.47
N LEU A 238 4.26 7.95 8.85
CA LEU A 238 3.46 7.02 8.03
C LEU A 238 4.23 6.55 6.79
N ARG A 239 5.00 7.42 6.14
CA ARG A 239 5.85 7.08 4.99
C ARG A 239 6.98 6.12 5.37
N HIS A 240 7.62 6.37 6.52
CA HIS A 240 8.61 5.46 7.05
C HIS A 240 7.99 4.09 7.34
N ALA A 241 6.82 4.07 7.96
CA ALA A 241 6.08 2.85 8.25
C ALA A 241 5.67 2.08 6.98
N GLU A 242 5.33 2.77 5.88
CA GLU A 242 4.99 2.14 4.58
C GLU A 242 6.19 1.46 3.89
N THR A 243 7.42 1.80 4.26
CA THR A 243 8.63 1.29 3.58
C THR A 243 9.42 0.30 4.43
N ASN A 244 9.15 0.26 5.73
CA ASN A 244 9.91 -0.51 6.70
C ASN A 244 9.18 -1.79 7.14
N PHE A 245 9.26 -2.81 6.30
CA PHE A 245 8.67 -4.14 6.52
C PHE A 245 9.73 -5.23 6.54
N PRO A 246 10.48 -5.39 7.64
CA PRO A 246 11.60 -6.34 7.71
C PRO A 246 11.12 -7.79 7.61
N ILE A 247 9.94 -8.11 8.15
CA ILE A 247 9.40 -9.48 8.16
C ILE A 247 9.03 -9.88 6.72
N TRP A 248 8.28 -9.04 6.01
CA TRP A 248 7.95 -9.26 4.60
C TRP A 248 9.20 -9.32 3.70
N LYS A 249 10.17 -8.42 3.89
CA LYS A 249 11.44 -8.43 3.13
C LYS A 249 12.21 -9.73 3.35
N GLY A 250 12.32 -10.17 4.60
CA GLY A 250 12.96 -11.43 4.97
C GLY A 250 12.26 -12.64 4.38
N TRP A 251 10.92 -12.66 4.45
CA TRP A 251 10.10 -13.72 3.85
C TRP A 251 10.34 -13.84 2.35
N LYS A 252 10.25 -12.72 1.60
CA LYS A 252 10.48 -12.72 0.16
C LYS A 252 11.86 -13.29 -0.18
N LYS A 253 12.91 -12.81 0.48
CA LYS A 253 14.29 -13.28 0.25
C LYS A 253 14.38 -14.79 0.41
N ARG A 254 13.87 -15.33 1.51
CA ARG A 254 13.86 -16.79 1.75
C ARG A 254 13.14 -17.55 0.64
N LYS A 255 11.96 -17.08 0.20
CA LYS A 255 11.21 -17.74 -0.88
C LYS A 255 11.89 -17.67 -2.23
N TYR A 256 12.57 -16.55 -2.55
CA TYR A 256 13.43 -16.46 -3.74
C TYR A 256 14.53 -17.53 -3.72
N ASP A 257 15.22 -17.69 -2.59
CA ASP A 257 16.30 -18.65 -2.44
C ASP A 257 15.78 -20.10 -2.55
N MET A 258 14.66 -20.40 -1.87
CA MET A 258 13.99 -21.69 -1.96
C MET A 258 13.56 -22.02 -3.39
N TYR A 259 12.91 -21.07 -4.09
CA TYR A 259 12.48 -21.28 -5.47
C TYR A 259 13.65 -21.51 -6.42
N LYS A 260 14.76 -20.79 -6.22
CA LYS A 260 15.97 -20.95 -7.02
C LYS A 260 16.57 -22.35 -6.87
N LEU A 261 16.63 -22.87 -5.65
CA LEU A 261 17.10 -24.22 -5.36
C LEU A 261 16.15 -25.26 -5.95
N TRP A 262 14.86 -25.12 -5.70
CA TRP A 262 13.82 -25.99 -6.26
C TRP A 262 13.91 -26.04 -7.80
N LEU A 263 13.99 -24.89 -8.47
CA LEU A 263 14.04 -24.83 -9.93
C LEU A 263 15.25 -25.59 -10.48
N LYS A 264 16.40 -25.51 -9.80
CA LYS A 264 17.62 -26.24 -10.18
C LYS A 264 17.41 -27.76 -10.10
N GLU A 265 16.86 -28.25 -8.99
CA GLU A 265 16.65 -29.70 -8.79
C GLU A 265 15.51 -30.23 -9.66
N TYR A 266 14.39 -29.50 -9.76
CA TYR A 266 13.28 -29.80 -10.65
C TYR A 266 13.75 -29.92 -12.10
N SER A 267 14.62 -29.01 -12.56
CA SER A 267 15.16 -29.07 -13.92
C SER A 267 15.94 -30.33 -14.20
N LYS A 268 16.76 -30.78 -13.24
CA LYS A 268 17.53 -32.02 -13.37
C LYS A 268 16.60 -33.23 -13.44
N GLN A 269 15.60 -33.29 -12.55
CA GLN A 269 14.64 -34.38 -12.50
C GLN A 269 13.79 -34.44 -13.78
N TRP A 270 13.28 -33.30 -14.24
CA TRP A 270 12.50 -33.21 -15.47
C TRP A 270 13.27 -33.73 -16.69
N ILE A 271 14.57 -33.41 -16.77
CA ILE A 271 15.46 -33.91 -17.83
C ILE A 271 15.76 -35.41 -17.67
N ALA A 272 16.12 -35.85 -16.46
CA ALA A 272 16.49 -37.24 -16.18
C ALA A 272 15.32 -38.21 -16.42
N ASN A 273 14.10 -37.79 -16.11
CA ASN A 273 12.89 -38.57 -16.32
C ASN A 273 12.36 -38.49 -17.76
N GLU A 274 13.02 -37.71 -18.63
CA GLU A 274 12.59 -37.47 -20.00
C GLU A 274 11.11 -37.05 -20.09
N GLN A 275 10.67 -36.12 -19.23
CA GLN A 275 9.26 -35.81 -18.99
C GLN A 275 8.47 -35.44 -20.25
N TRP A 276 9.15 -34.99 -21.32
CA TRP A 276 8.56 -34.76 -22.64
C TRP A 276 7.90 -36.02 -23.26
N LYS A 277 8.35 -37.23 -22.91
CA LYS A 277 7.70 -38.48 -23.32
C LYS A 277 6.28 -38.55 -22.77
N THR A 278 6.11 -38.32 -21.47
CA THR A 278 4.81 -38.25 -20.80
C THR A 278 3.93 -37.18 -21.45
N TRP A 279 4.47 -35.98 -21.70
CA TRP A 279 3.72 -34.91 -22.38
C TRP A 279 3.23 -35.33 -23.78
N THR A 280 4.08 -36.04 -24.54
CA THR A 280 3.74 -36.48 -25.89
C THR A 280 2.64 -37.54 -25.87
N GLU A 281 2.68 -38.48 -24.93
CA GLU A 281 1.67 -39.53 -24.76
C GLU A 281 0.33 -38.97 -24.29
N GLU A 282 0.33 -38.11 -23.28
CA GLU A 282 -0.88 -37.47 -22.77
C GLU A 282 -1.55 -36.60 -23.83
N ARG A 283 -0.76 -35.86 -24.61
CA ARG A 283 -1.29 -35.10 -25.75
C ARG A 283 -1.97 -36.00 -26.78
N LYS A 284 -1.36 -37.14 -27.13
CA LYS A 284 -1.98 -38.10 -28.07
C LYS A 284 -3.33 -38.58 -27.55
N LYS A 285 -3.40 -38.98 -26.28
CA LYS A 285 -4.65 -39.40 -25.62
C LYS A 285 -5.70 -38.28 -25.63
N HIS A 286 -5.29 -37.05 -25.31
CA HIS A 286 -6.16 -35.89 -25.29
C HIS A 286 -6.71 -35.50 -26.68
N ILE A 287 -5.93 -35.68 -27.76
CA ILE A 287 -6.42 -35.45 -29.13
C ILE A 287 -7.43 -36.53 -29.53
N LEU A 288 -7.15 -37.79 -29.21
CA LEU A 288 -8.06 -38.91 -29.49
C LEU A 288 -9.40 -38.71 -28.78
N SER A 289 -9.40 -38.37 -27.49
CA SER A 289 -10.65 -38.11 -26.74
C SER A 289 -11.44 -36.91 -27.28
N LYS A 290 -10.78 -35.80 -27.65
CA LYS A 290 -11.46 -34.65 -28.31
C LYS A 290 -12.04 -35.02 -29.69
N SER A 291 -11.47 -36.01 -30.39
CA SER A 291 -11.97 -36.47 -31.69
C SER A 291 -13.17 -37.42 -31.56
N GLU A 292 -13.21 -38.24 -30.51
CA GLU A 292 -14.33 -39.14 -30.21
C GLU A 292 -15.57 -38.37 -29.75
N GLN A 293 -15.39 -37.31 -28.96
CA GLN A 293 -16.48 -36.40 -28.54
C GLN A 293 -17.09 -35.58 -29.70
N LYS A 294 -16.40 -35.48 -30.85
CA LYS A 294 -16.86 -34.72 -32.03
C LYS A 294 -17.55 -35.56 -33.11
N LYS A 295 -17.70 -36.89 -32.94
CA LYS A 295 -18.48 -37.72 -33.87
C LYS A 295 -19.99 -37.53 -33.60
N PRO A 296 -20.80 -37.08 -34.58
CA PRO A 296 -22.25 -37.00 -34.40
C PRO A 296 -22.84 -38.41 -34.30
N ALA A 297 -23.75 -38.61 -33.34
CA ALA A 297 -24.56 -39.82 -33.23
C ALA A 297 -25.25 -40.11 -34.59
N GLN A 298 -24.80 -41.13 -35.30
CA GLN A 298 -25.35 -41.49 -36.60
C GLN A 298 -26.69 -42.22 -36.44
N LYS A 299 -27.74 -41.53 -36.94
CA LYS A 299 -28.90 -42.02 -37.70
C LYS A 299 -29.67 -43.22 -37.13
N LYS A 300 -30.81 -42.93 -36.49
CA LYS A 300 -31.97 -43.83 -36.45
C LYS A 300 -32.50 -44.04 -37.87
N THR A 301 -32.48 -45.28 -38.32
CA THR A 301 -33.08 -45.77 -39.57
C THR A 301 -34.59 -45.52 -39.53
N VAL A 302 -35.12 -44.72 -40.48
CA VAL A 302 -36.56 -44.59 -40.70
C VAL A 302 -37.02 -45.79 -41.51
N GLN A 303 -37.80 -46.68 -40.90
CA GLN A 303 -38.55 -47.73 -41.61
C GLN A 303 -39.65 -47.07 -42.43
N LYS A 304 -39.60 -47.24 -43.77
CA LYS A 304 -40.74 -46.99 -44.66
C LYS A 304 -41.80 -48.07 -44.38
N LYS A 305 -42.99 -47.66 -43.91
CA LYS A 305 -44.20 -48.48 -44.00
C LYS A 305 -44.78 -48.34 -45.42
N LYS A 306 -45.11 -49.49 -46.01
CA LYS A 306 -45.95 -49.62 -47.19
C LYS A 306 -47.40 -49.32 -46.85
#